data_AF-A0A349DAQ6-F1
#
_entry.id   AF-A0A349DAQ6-F1
#
_cell.length_a   1.000
_cell.length_b   1.000
_cell.length_c   1.000
_cell.angle_alpha   90.00
_cell.angle_beta   90.00
_cell.angle_gamma   90.00
#
_symmetry.space_group_name_H-M   'P 1'
#
loop_
_entity.id
_entity.type
_entity.pdbx_description
1 polymer ?
#
loop_
_entity_poly.entity_id
_entity_poly.type
_entity_poly.pdbx_seq_one_letter_code
_entity_poly.pdbx_strand_id
1 'polypeptide(L)' 'FDFDMDKVEEYARRRNPNIRIFPISAKTGEGIDALADFIREKIGEWKG' A
#
# COMPACT_ATOMS: atom_id res chain seq x y z
N PHE A 1 18.69 -8.28 -9.26
CA PHE A 1 17.94 -7.26 -8.52
C PHE A 1 17.28 -7.99 -7.38
N ASP A 2 17.66 -7.67 -6.14
CA ASP A 2 17.04 -8.25 -4.96
C ASP A 2 16.18 -7.14 -4.34
N PHE A 3 14.87 -7.24 -4.54
CA PHE A 3 13.96 -6.20 -4.08
C PHE A 3 13.73 -6.39 -2.58
N ASP A 4 14.33 -5.49 -1.80
CA ASP A 4 14.27 -5.53 -0.34
C ASP A 4 13.04 -4.75 0.15
N MET A 5 11.96 -5.50 0.39
CA MET A 5 10.70 -4.94 0.91
C MET A 5 10.89 -4.27 2.26
N ASP A 6 11.73 -4.83 3.14
CA ASP A 6 11.95 -4.31 4.49
C ASP A 6 12.59 -2.92 4.44
N LYS A 7 13.58 -2.72 3.55
CA LYS A 7 14.18 -1.40 3.33
C LYS A 7 13.15 -0.40 2.79
N VAL A 8 12.32 -0.80 1.83
CA VAL A 8 11.28 0.09 1.27
C VAL A 8 10.30 0.52 2.37
N GLU A 9 9.85 -0.41 3.21
CA GLU A 9 8.97 -0.11 4.32
C GLU A 9 9.62 0.83 5.34
N GLU A 10 10.87 0.57 5.72
CA GLU A 10 11.62 1.43 6.64
C GLU A 10 11.70 2.86 6.10
N TYR A 11 12.13 3.04 4.85
CA TYR A 11 12.26 4.37 4.25
C TYR A 11 10.93 5.09 4.06
N ALA A 12 9.84 4.36 3.78
CA ALA A 12 8.50 4.94 3.70
C ALA A 12 8.03 5.43 5.07
N ARG A 13 8.15 4.60 6.11
CA ARG A 13 7.75 4.93 7.49
C ARG A 13 8.58 6.06 8.09
N ARG A 14 9.86 6.16 7.74
CA ARG A 14 10.72 7.29 8.14
C ARG A 14 10.21 8.65 7.65
N ARG A 15 9.53 8.69 6.50
CA ARG A 15 8.95 9.93 5.93
C ARG A 15 7.55 10.19 6.46
N ASN A 16 6.76 9.15 6.62
CA ASN A 16 5.43 9.23 7.19
C ASN A 16 5.17 7.99 8.03
N PRO A 17 5.25 8.08 9.38
CA PRO A 17 5.03 6.94 10.26
C PRO A 17 3.65 6.29 10.10
N ASN A 18 2.67 7.05 9.63
CA ASN A 18 1.28 6.62 9.45
C ASN A 18 0.98 6.16 8.03
N ILE A 19 1.99 6.07 7.14
CA ILE A 19 1.76 5.61 5.77
C ILE A 19 1.28 4.16 5.77
N ARG A 20 0.20 3.91 5.04
CA ARG A 20 -0.28 2.55 4.78
C ARG A 20 0.41 2.02 3.54
N ILE A 21 1.06 0.86 3.68
CA ILE A 21 1.82 0.21 2.61
C ILE A 21 1.05 -1.02 2.17
N PHE A 22 0.91 -1.20 0.85
CA PHE A 22 0.26 -2.34 0.23
C PHE A 22 1.27 -3.05 -0.67
N PRO A 23 1.86 -4.18 -0.23
CA PRO A 23 2.64 -5.03 -1.12
C PRO A 23 1.71 -5.60 -2.20
N ILE A 24 2.03 -5.38 -3.47
CA ILE A 24 1.24 -5.89 -4.59
C ILE A 24 2.12 -6.61 -5.61
N SER A 25 1.52 -7.57 -6.31
CA SER A 25 2.15 -8.28 -7.42
C SER A 25 1.28 -8.21 -8.66
N ALA A 26 1.77 -7.52 -9.70
CA ALA A 26 1.07 -7.47 -11.00
C ALA A 26 1.05 -8.83 -11.73
N LYS A 27 1.95 -9.75 -11.36
CA LYS A 27 2.06 -11.08 -11.98
C LYS A 27 1.04 -12.06 -11.41
N THR A 28 0.83 -12.03 -10.09
CA THR A 28 -0.06 -12.96 -9.38
C THR A 28 -1.40 -12.34 -9.01
N GLY A 29 -1.52 -11.01 -9.08
CA GLY A 29 -2.70 -10.27 -8.62
C GLY A 29 -2.76 -10.06 -7.10
N GLU A 30 -1.75 -10.53 -6.36
CA GLU A 30 -1.73 -10.43 -4.90
C GLU A 30 -1.74 -8.97 -4.44
N GLY A 31 -2.54 -8.67 -3.41
CA GLY A 31 -2.63 -7.35 -2.78
C GLY A 31 -3.43 -6.30 -3.56
N ILE A 32 -3.83 -6.57 -4.81
CA ILE A 32 -4.59 -5.62 -5.63
C ILE A 32 -5.96 -5.34 -5.03
N ASP A 33 -6.67 -6.37 -4.56
CA ASP A 33 -8.00 -6.21 -3.96
C ASP A 33 -7.95 -5.37 -2.68
N ALA A 34 -6.96 -5.63 -1.81
CA ALA A 34 -6.76 -4.86 -0.58
C ALA A 34 -6.48 -3.37 -0.86
N LEU A 35 -5.70 -3.08 -1.91
CA LEU A 35 -5.47 -1.71 -2.35
C LEU A 35 -6.74 -1.07 -2.92
N ALA A 36 -7.48 -1.78 -3.76
CA ALA A 36 -8.71 -1.29 -4.37
C ALA A 36 -9.79 -0.99 -3.32
N ASP A 37 -9.95 -1.84 -2.31
CA ASP A 37 -10.92 -1.66 -1.23
C ASP A 37 -10.56 -0.47 -0.34
N PHE A 38 -9.28 -0.30 -0.02
CA PHE A 38 -8.81 0.89 0.70
C PHE A 38 -9.14 2.19 -0.05
N ILE A 39 -8.93 2.21 -1.37
CA ILE A 39 -9.26 3.40 -2.19
C ILE A 39 -10.77 3.65 -2.18
N ARG A 40 -11.60 2.61 -2.32
CA ARG A 40 -13.07 2.73 -2.25
C ARG A 40 -13.54 3.28 -0.91
N GLU A 41 -12.98 2.76 0.19
CA GLU A 41 -13.25 3.24 1.55
C GLU A 41 -12.90 4.74 1.68
N LYS A 42 -11.70 5.15 1.26
CA LYS A 42 -11.27 6.55 1.34
C LYS A 42 -12.09 7.51 0.47
N ILE A 43 -12.55 7.06 -0.69
CA ILE A 43 -13.48 7.85 -1.52
C ILE A 43 -14.85 7.96 -0.84
N GLY A 44 -15.32 6.90 -0.17
CA GLY A 44 -16.56 6.92 0.62
C GLY A 44 -16.49 7.90 1.78
N GLU A 45 -15.41 7.86 2.56
CA GLU A 45 -15.14 8.81 3.65
C GLU A 45 -15.09 10.26 3.15
N TRP A 46 -14.54 10.51 1.96
CA TRP A 46 -14.41 11.87 1.41
C TRP A 46 -15.75 12.49 0.96
N LYS A 47 -16.73 11.65 0.60
CA LYS A 47 -18.05 12.11 0.12
C LYS A 47 -19.11 12.26 1.22
N GLY A 48 -18.82 11.81 2.44
CA GLY A 48 -19.69 11.95 3.62
C GLY A 48 -19.37 13.20 4.42
#